data_AF-A0A9E0VWJ3-F1
#
_entry.id   AF-A0A9E0VWJ3-F1
#
_cell.length_a   1.000
_cell.length_b   1.000
_cell.length_c   1.000
_cell.angle_alpha   90.00
_cell.angle_beta   90.00
_cell.angle_gamma   90.00
#
_symmetry.space_group_name_H-M   'P 1'
#
loop_
_entity.id
_entity.type
_entity.pdbx_description
1 polymer ?
#
loop_
_entity_poly.entity_id
_entity_poly.type
_entity_poly.pdbx_seq_one_letter_code
_entity_poly.pdbx_strand_id
1 'polypeptide(L)'
;PHHENEIAQSCCAHPEGQFARYWLHNEMLQVEGKKMSKSLGNFFTVRDLLDQGIPGEVIRFVFLSTHYRKPMDWTAEKAREAEAELRRWRAFAGGIDPMGGPASEVLAAISDDLNTHGAITALRKLYKEGDAHGFRKSAELLGLLTPELGDWFDGEATPEADELIEYALQLRAEAKTQKNFAIADQMRDLLVEAGVLVKDTKEGVTWEYGPDFDPAKLEALK
;
A
#
# COMPACT_ATOMS: atom_id res chain seq x y z
N PRO A 1 -23.58 -14.64 -18.63
CA PRO A 1 -24.60 -14.16 -19.60
C PRO A 1 -25.30 -12.85 -19.20
N HIS A 2 -24.94 -12.19 -18.08
CA HIS A 2 -25.66 -10.99 -17.64
C HIS A 2 -25.57 -9.85 -18.67
N HIS A 3 -24.37 -9.44 -19.05
CA HIS A 3 -24.14 -8.36 -20.01
C HIS A 3 -24.66 -8.72 -21.42
N GLU A 4 -24.52 -9.98 -21.85
CA GLU A 4 -25.06 -10.45 -23.12
C GLU A 4 -26.59 -10.34 -23.17
N ASN A 5 -27.26 -10.57 -22.04
CA ASN A 5 -28.71 -10.40 -21.94
C ASN A 5 -29.10 -8.92 -21.92
N GLU A 6 -28.33 -8.05 -21.25
CA GLU A 6 -28.61 -6.61 -21.19
C GLU A 6 -28.58 -5.97 -22.59
N ILE A 7 -27.56 -6.28 -23.39
CA ILE A 7 -27.47 -5.75 -24.76
C ILE A 7 -28.60 -6.31 -25.64
N ALA A 8 -28.94 -7.59 -25.50
CA ALA A 8 -30.04 -8.18 -26.26
C ALA A 8 -31.38 -7.51 -25.93
N GLN A 9 -31.69 -7.34 -24.65
CA GLN A 9 -32.91 -6.68 -24.20
C GLN A 9 -32.98 -5.22 -24.68
N SER A 10 -31.89 -4.47 -24.51
CA SER A 10 -31.86 -3.04 -24.82
C SER A 10 -31.96 -2.78 -26.32
N CYS A 11 -31.19 -3.50 -27.14
CA CYS A 11 -31.19 -3.32 -28.59
C CYS A 11 -32.48 -3.84 -29.25
N CYS A 12 -33.12 -4.87 -28.70
CA CYS A 12 -34.43 -5.31 -29.19
C CYS A 12 -35.56 -4.34 -28.83
N ALA A 13 -35.51 -3.72 -27.65
CA ALA A 13 -36.49 -2.72 -27.24
C ALA A 13 -36.32 -1.38 -27.99
N HIS A 14 -35.09 -1.07 -28.40
CA HIS A 14 -34.74 0.17 -29.12
C HIS A 14 -33.93 -0.13 -30.39
N PRO A 15 -34.57 -0.55 -31.49
CA PRO A 15 -33.88 -1.01 -32.71
C PRO A 15 -32.98 0.03 -33.40
N GLU A 16 -33.26 1.33 -33.21
CA GLU A 16 -32.46 2.44 -33.76
C GLU A 16 -31.46 3.01 -32.72
N GLY A 17 -31.51 2.52 -31.48
CA GLY A 17 -30.66 2.96 -30.39
C GLY A 17 -29.29 2.26 -30.39
N GLN A 18 -28.31 2.90 -29.77
CA GLN A 18 -27.03 2.27 -29.39
C GLN A 18 -27.06 1.94 -27.90
N PHE A 19 -26.36 0.88 -27.48
CA PHE A 19 -26.23 0.53 -26.06
C PHE A 19 -24.94 1.07 -25.44
N ALA A 20 -23.84 0.32 -25.51
CA ALA A 20 -22.53 0.72 -24.99
C ALA A 20 -21.46 0.59 -26.07
N ARG A 21 -20.60 1.61 -26.18
CA ARG A 21 -19.45 1.60 -27.11
C ARG A 21 -18.22 0.89 -26.53
N TYR A 22 -18.08 0.95 -25.21
CA TYR A 22 -16.98 0.35 -24.47
C TYR A 22 -17.56 -0.45 -23.31
N TRP A 23 -17.04 -1.66 -23.11
CA TRP A 23 -17.36 -2.53 -22.00
C TRP A 23 -16.08 -2.79 -21.22
N LEU A 24 -16.10 -2.48 -19.93
CA LEU A 24 -14.97 -2.71 -19.04
C LEU A 24 -15.36 -3.81 -18.07
N HIS A 25 -14.51 -4.83 -17.97
CA HIS A 25 -14.69 -5.95 -17.06
C HIS A 25 -13.44 -6.07 -16.19
N ASN A 26 -13.65 -6.05 -14.88
CA ASN A 26 -12.60 -6.36 -13.92
C ASN A 26 -12.34 -7.86 -13.90
N GLU A 27 -11.09 -8.23 -13.70
CA GLU A 27 -10.71 -9.62 -13.50
C GLU A 27 -10.99 -10.06 -12.05
N MET A 28 -10.99 -11.37 -11.83
CA MET A 28 -11.41 -11.95 -10.56
C MET A 28 -10.41 -11.70 -9.42
N LEU A 29 -10.97 -11.53 -8.22
CA LEU A 29 -10.24 -11.49 -6.95
C LEU A 29 -9.95 -12.92 -6.44
N GLN A 30 -8.71 -13.12 -6.00
CA GLN A 30 -8.24 -14.29 -5.26
C GLN A 30 -7.90 -13.89 -3.83
N VAL A 31 -7.89 -14.86 -2.94
CA VAL A 31 -7.49 -14.73 -1.54
C VAL A 31 -6.54 -15.87 -1.23
N GLU A 32 -5.32 -15.53 -0.83
CA GLU A 32 -4.25 -16.49 -0.50
C GLU A 32 -4.09 -17.54 -1.63
N GLY A 33 -4.06 -17.05 -2.88
CA GLY A 33 -3.90 -17.86 -4.10
C GLY A 33 -5.12 -18.72 -4.48
N LYS A 34 -6.25 -18.60 -3.76
CA LYS A 34 -7.48 -19.36 -4.01
C LYS A 34 -8.61 -18.44 -4.44
N LYS A 35 -9.53 -18.96 -5.25
CA LYS A 35 -10.76 -18.24 -5.55
C LYS A 35 -11.50 -17.94 -4.24
N MET A 36 -11.95 -16.70 -4.08
CA MET A 36 -12.77 -16.32 -2.94
C MET A 36 -14.13 -17.05 -2.99
N SER A 37 -14.48 -17.80 -1.93
CA SER A 37 -15.82 -18.36 -1.79
C SER A 37 -16.23 -18.52 -0.32
N LYS A 38 -17.53 -18.39 -0.06
CA LYS A 38 -18.10 -18.67 1.28
C LYS A 38 -17.85 -20.12 1.72
N SER A 39 -17.84 -21.06 0.77
CA SER A 39 -17.64 -22.49 1.05
C SER A 39 -16.21 -22.85 1.44
N LEU A 40 -15.21 -22.09 0.98
CA LEU A 40 -13.80 -22.26 1.33
C LEU A 40 -13.44 -21.55 2.64
N GLY A 41 -14.35 -20.76 3.21
CA GLY A 41 -14.11 -19.97 4.41
C GLY A 41 -13.10 -18.82 4.22
N ASN A 42 -12.68 -18.55 2.98
CA ASN A 42 -11.72 -17.49 2.63
C ASN A 42 -12.40 -16.22 2.10
N PHE A 43 -13.69 -16.05 2.40
CA PHE A 43 -14.45 -14.86 2.07
C PHE A 43 -14.41 -13.89 3.25
N PHE A 44 -13.96 -12.66 2.99
CA PHE A 44 -14.10 -11.52 3.90
C PHE A 44 -14.73 -10.37 3.14
N THR A 45 -15.51 -9.57 3.85
CA THR A 45 -16.04 -8.30 3.39
C THR A 45 -15.06 -7.18 3.71
N VAL A 46 -15.27 -6.00 3.11
CA VAL A 46 -14.54 -4.79 3.51
C VAL A 46 -14.73 -4.50 4.99
N ARG A 47 -15.92 -4.75 5.56
CA ARG A 47 -16.17 -4.58 6.99
C ARG A 47 -15.30 -5.52 7.83
N ASP A 48 -15.17 -6.78 7.44
CA ASP A 48 -14.33 -7.74 8.17
C ASP A 48 -12.85 -7.32 8.18
N LEU A 49 -12.36 -6.71 7.09
CA LEU A 49 -10.99 -6.20 7.02
C LEU A 49 -10.80 -4.96 7.90
N LEU A 50 -11.77 -4.04 7.89
CA LEU A 50 -11.78 -2.86 8.76
C LEU A 50 -11.83 -3.26 10.24
N ASP A 51 -12.65 -4.24 10.60
CA ASP A 51 -12.77 -4.75 11.98
C ASP A 51 -11.49 -5.49 12.44
N GLN A 52 -10.68 -5.98 11.50
CA GLN A 52 -9.32 -6.50 11.75
C GLN A 52 -8.27 -5.40 11.93
N GLY A 53 -8.66 -4.12 11.82
CA GLY A 53 -7.76 -2.98 11.96
C GLY A 53 -7.04 -2.58 10.66
N ILE A 54 -7.36 -3.19 9.52
CA ILE A 54 -6.75 -2.82 8.24
C ILE A 54 -7.37 -1.50 7.75
N PRO A 55 -6.60 -0.42 7.55
CA PRO A 55 -7.16 0.85 7.11
C PRO A 55 -7.79 0.76 5.72
N GLY A 56 -8.90 1.48 5.51
CA GLY A 56 -9.59 1.50 4.21
C GLY A 56 -8.71 1.97 3.05
N GLU A 57 -7.77 2.86 3.33
CA GLU A 57 -6.78 3.30 2.36
C GLU A 57 -5.79 2.19 1.96
N VAL A 58 -5.35 1.38 2.93
CA VAL A 58 -4.48 0.22 2.67
C VAL A 58 -5.21 -0.77 1.77
N ILE A 59 -6.48 -1.05 2.06
CA ILE A 59 -7.32 -1.90 1.20
C ILE A 59 -7.34 -1.32 -0.23
N ARG A 60 -7.66 -0.03 -0.38
CA ARG A 60 -7.69 0.64 -1.69
C ARG A 60 -6.34 0.53 -2.41
N PHE A 61 -5.23 0.77 -1.73
CA PHE A 61 -3.89 0.73 -2.31
C PHE A 61 -3.54 -0.66 -2.85
N VAL A 62 -3.85 -1.73 -2.12
CA VAL A 62 -3.64 -3.11 -2.59
C VAL A 62 -4.41 -3.38 -3.89
N PHE A 63 -5.67 -2.95 -3.98
CA PHE A 63 -6.47 -3.11 -5.20
C PHE A 63 -5.91 -2.31 -6.37
N LEU A 64 -5.48 -1.06 -6.13
CA LEU A 64 -4.89 -0.21 -7.17
C LEU A 64 -3.52 -0.71 -7.64
N SER A 65 -2.82 -1.48 -6.81
CA SER A 65 -1.50 -2.06 -7.09
C SER A 65 -1.52 -3.18 -8.14
N THR A 66 -2.69 -3.58 -8.63
CA THR A 66 -2.85 -4.53 -9.73
C THR A 66 -3.72 -3.90 -10.81
N HIS A 67 -3.35 -4.07 -12.09
CA HIS A 67 -4.18 -3.60 -13.20
C HIS A 67 -5.56 -4.28 -13.16
N TYR A 68 -6.65 -3.54 -13.40
CA TYR A 68 -8.03 -4.03 -13.21
C TYR A 68 -8.37 -5.30 -14.03
N ARG A 69 -7.70 -5.47 -15.17
CA ARG A 69 -7.79 -6.63 -16.09
C ARG A 69 -6.89 -7.82 -15.72
N LYS A 70 -6.21 -7.79 -14.57
CA LYS A 70 -5.34 -8.87 -14.11
C LYS A 70 -5.90 -9.49 -12.84
N PRO A 71 -5.77 -10.81 -12.65
CA PRO A 71 -6.17 -11.44 -11.40
C PRO A 71 -5.44 -10.80 -10.24
N MET A 72 -6.19 -10.37 -9.25
CA MET A 72 -5.67 -9.72 -8.06
C MET A 72 -5.75 -10.73 -6.93
N ASP A 73 -4.63 -11.05 -6.27
CA ASP A 73 -4.61 -11.94 -5.10
C ASP A 73 -4.39 -11.20 -3.79
N TRP A 74 -5.39 -11.23 -2.90
CA TRP A 74 -5.33 -10.55 -1.61
C TRP A 74 -4.64 -11.46 -0.62
N THR A 75 -3.59 -10.95 0.00
CA THR A 75 -2.85 -11.65 1.04
C THR A 75 -2.60 -10.73 2.22
N ALA A 76 -2.45 -11.32 3.40
CA ALA A 76 -2.07 -10.56 4.59
C ALA A 76 -0.71 -9.85 4.38
N GLU A 77 0.22 -10.46 3.63
CA GLU A 77 1.52 -9.85 3.32
C GLU A 77 1.36 -8.59 2.46
N LYS A 78 0.55 -8.62 1.41
CA LYS A 78 0.33 -7.43 0.56
C LYS A 78 -0.31 -6.30 1.34
N ALA A 79 -1.23 -6.60 2.26
CA ALA A 79 -1.83 -5.59 3.11
C ALA A 79 -0.79 -4.93 4.03
N ARG A 80 0.10 -5.72 4.64
CA ARG A 80 1.19 -5.20 5.47
C ARG A 80 2.19 -4.34 4.68
N GLU A 81 2.65 -4.84 3.54
CA GLU A 81 3.57 -4.12 2.66
C GLU A 81 2.96 -2.78 2.20
N ALA A 82 1.68 -2.80 1.83
CA ALA A 82 0.92 -1.61 1.46
C ALA A 82 0.80 -0.60 2.61
N GLU A 83 0.52 -1.06 3.83
CA GLU A 83 0.45 -0.20 5.00
C GLU A 83 1.79 0.47 5.28
N ALA A 84 2.88 -0.30 5.32
CA ALA A 84 4.21 0.24 5.56
C ALA A 84 4.63 1.26 4.49
N GLU A 85 4.32 1.00 3.22
CA GLU A 85 4.56 1.95 2.13
C GLU A 85 3.73 3.23 2.28
N LEU A 86 2.44 3.10 2.59
CA LEU A 86 1.56 4.25 2.79
C LEU A 86 1.96 5.10 4.01
N ARG A 87 2.45 4.50 5.10
CA ARG A 87 2.97 5.25 6.26
C ARG A 87 4.12 6.18 5.84
N ARG A 88 5.12 5.64 5.14
CA ARG A 88 6.25 6.44 4.60
C ARG A 88 5.76 7.52 3.64
N TRP A 89 4.80 7.19 2.78
CA TRP A 89 4.23 8.13 1.82
C TRP A 89 3.44 9.25 2.49
N ARG A 90 2.69 8.95 3.56
CA ARG A 90 1.97 9.95 4.35
C ARG A 90 2.93 10.87 5.10
N ALA A 91 4.01 10.35 5.67
CA ALA A 91 5.05 11.18 6.28
C ALA A 91 5.72 12.11 5.25
N PHE A 92 6.12 11.56 4.10
CA PHE A 92 6.74 12.33 3.02
C PHE A 92 5.82 13.41 2.45
N ALA A 93 4.52 13.12 2.34
CA ALA A 93 3.51 14.04 1.84
C ALA A 93 2.94 14.98 2.92
N GLY A 94 3.31 14.78 4.18
CA GLY A 94 2.79 15.50 5.34
C GLY A 94 3.23 16.97 5.35
N GLY A 95 2.32 17.86 5.75
CA GLY A 95 2.62 19.29 5.91
C GLY A 95 2.85 20.08 4.61
N ILE A 96 2.72 19.44 3.45
CA ILE A 96 2.85 20.09 2.15
C ILE A 96 1.47 20.58 1.69
N ASP A 97 1.37 21.86 1.34
CA ASP A 97 0.28 22.37 0.52
C ASP A 97 0.61 22.07 -0.96
N PRO A 98 -0.04 21.10 -1.60
CA PRO A 98 0.33 20.67 -2.94
C PRO A 98 0.04 21.76 -3.97
N MET A 99 1.08 22.25 -4.63
CA MET A 99 0.97 23.19 -5.75
C MET A 99 1.07 22.47 -7.09
N GLY A 100 0.46 23.06 -8.12
CA GLY A 100 0.44 22.48 -9.47
C GLY A 100 -0.59 21.36 -9.62
N GLY A 101 -0.32 20.44 -10.54
CA GLY A 101 -1.21 19.32 -10.88
C GLY A 101 -0.51 17.96 -10.78
N PRO A 102 -1.25 16.87 -11.03
CA PRO A 102 -0.67 15.53 -11.10
C PRO A 102 0.48 15.46 -12.10
N ALA A 103 1.48 14.64 -11.81
CA ALA A 103 2.63 14.42 -12.68
C ALA A 103 2.18 13.84 -14.03
N SER A 104 2.80 14.29 -15.11
CA SER A 104 2.46 13.86 -16.47
C SER A 104 2.63 12.35 -16.67
N GLU A 105 3.63 11.73 -16.04
CA GLU A 105 3.87 10.28 -16.09
C GLU A 105 2.72 9.49 -15.43
N VAL A 106 2.15 10.01 -14.35
CA VAL A 106 0.99 9.41 -13.67
C VAL A 106 -0.26 9.53 -14.55
N LEU A 107 -0.48 10.71 -15.14
CA LEU A 107 -1.58 10.93 -16.08
C LEU A 107 -1.46 10.04 -17.32
N ALA A 108 -0.26 9.88 -17.86
CA ALA A 108 -0.01 9.01 -19.01
C ALA A 108 -0.33 7.55 -18.68
N ALA A 109 0.07 7.06 -17.49
CA ALA A 109 -0.26 5.71 -17.05
C ALA A 109 -1.78 5.52 -16.91
N ILE A 110 -2.51 6.43 -16.26
CA ILE A 110 -3.96 6.29 -16.09
C ILE A 110 -4.69 6.43 -17.44
N SER A 111 -4.16 7.23 -18.38
CA SER A 111 -4.73 7.38 -19.72
C SER A 111 -4.54 6.13 -20.59
N ASP A 112 -3.61 5.24 -20.23
CA ASP A 112 -3.39 3.95 -20.86
C ASP A 112 -4.20 2.86 -20.13
N ASP A 113 -5.46 2.68 -20.56
CA ASP A 113 -6.39 1.66 -20.02
C ASP A 113 -6.49 1.65 -18.48
N LEU A 114 -6.57 2.83 -17.85
CA LEU A 114 -6.67 2.96 -16.38
C LEU A 114 -5.56 2.18 -15.65
N ASN A 115 -4.32 2.22 -16.15
CA ASN A 115 -3.20 1.47 -15.58
C ASN A 115 -2.72 2.05 -14.23
N THR A 116 -3.49 1.77 -13.18
CA THR A 116 -3.22 2.18 -11.80
C THR A 116 -1.94 1.57 -11.23
N HIS A 117 -1.57 0.36 -11.67
CA HIS A 117 -0.30 -0.25 -11.33
C HIS A 117 0.90 0.57 -11.88
N GLY A 118 0.81 1.01 -13.12
CA GLY A 118 1.78 1.93 -13.73
C GLY A 118 1.80 3.28 -13.03
N ALA A 119 0.64 3.81 -12.66
CA ALA A 119 0.52 5.06 -11.91
C ALA A 119 1.20 4.98 -10.52
N ILE A 120 1.03 3.87 -9.79
CA ILE A 120 1.73 3.61 -8.52
C ILE A 120 3.24 3.49 -8.73
N THR A 121 3.68 2.89 -9.84
CA THR A 121 5.11 2.83 -10.19
C THR A 121 5.68 4.23 -10.42
N ALA A 122 4.93 5.12 -11.08
CA ALA A 122 5.32 6.52 -11.24
C ALA A 122 5.32 7.27 -9.89
N LEU A 123 4.36 7.02 -8.98
CA LEU A 123 4.39 7.56 -7.62
C LEU A 123 5.64 7.14 -6.85
N ARG A 124 6.05 5.88 -6.92
CA ARG A 124 7.30 5.38 -6.31
C ARG A 124 8.53 6.11 -6.85
N LYS A 125 8.53 6.47 -8.14
CA LYS A 125 9.61 7.25 -8.75
C LYS A 125 9.64 8.67 -8.19
N LEU A 126 8.50 9.37 -8.15
CA LEU A 126 8.40 10.72 -7.58
C LEU A 126 8.82 10.76 -6.10
N TYR A 127 8.41 9.76 -5.31
CA TYR A 127 8.84 9.59 -3.92
C TYR A 127 10.37 9.50 -3.81
N LYS A 128 11.01 8.68 -4.66
CA LYS A 128 12.49 8.54 -4.67
C LYS A 128 13.21 9.81 -5.14
N GLU A 129 12.60 10.58 -6.04
CA GLU A 129 13.15 11.83 -6.55
C GLU A 129 12.92 13.01 -5.60
N GLY A 130 12.11 12.83 -4.55
CA GLY A 130 11.78 13.89 -3.59
C GLY A 130 10.79 14.93 -4.12
N ASP A 131 10.09 14.68 -5.23
CA ASP A 131 9.06 15.58 -5.76
C ASP A 131 7.76 15.47 -4.96
N ALA A 132 7.72 16.12 -3.81
CA ALA A 132 6.64 15.97 -2.86
C ALA A 132 5.31 16.61 -3.33
N HIS A 133 5.36 17.72 -4.10
CA HIS A 133 4.16 18.35 -4.65
C HIS A 133 3.53 17.51 -5.78
N GLY A 134 4.34 17.07 -6.75
CA GLY A 134 3.89 16.22 -7.85
C GLY A 134 3.40 14.87 -7.34
N PHE A 135 4.09 14.29 -6.37
CA PHE A 135 3.69 13.07 -5.66
C PHE A 135 2.33 13.23 -4.98
N ARG A 136 2.14 14.27 -4.14
CA ARG A 136 0.91 14.51 -3.40
C ARG A 136 -0.30 14.65 -4.32
N LYS A 137 -0.23 15.49 -5.37
CA LYS A 137 -1.32 15.65 -6.34
C LYS A 137 -1.64 14.38 -7.11
N SER A 138 -0.60 13.63 -7.46
CA SER A 138 -0.75 12.36 -8.17
C SER A 138 -1.39 11.28 -7.30
N ALA A 139 -1.06 11.22 -6.02
CA ALA A 139 -1.69 10.30 -5.07
C ALA A 139 -3.16 10.67 -4.83
N GLU A 140 -3.47 11.96 -4.66
CA GLU A 140 -4.84 12.47 -4.52
C GLU A 140 -5.72 12.09 -5.73
N LEU A 141 -5.16 12.17 -6.95
CA LEU A 141 -5.86 11.75 -8.17
C LEU A 141 -6.29 10.28 -8.12
N LEU A 142 -5.49 9.40 -7.50
CA LEU A 142 -5.83 7.99 -7.30
C LEU A 142 -6.78 7.76 -6.11
N GLY A 143 -7.15 8.81 -5.38
CA GLY A 143 -7.89 8.74 -4.13
C GLY A 143 -7.05 8.15 -3.01
N LEU A 144 -5.75 8.45 -3.00
CA LEU A 144 -4.79 8.10 -1.96
C LEU A 144 -4.27 9.37 -1.29
N LEU A 145 -3.82 9.20 -0.06
CA LEU A 145 -3.28 10.20 0.83
C LEU A 145 -4.25 11.34 1.15
N THR A 146 -5.51 11.31 0.71
CA THR A 146 -6.44 12.43 0.91
C THR A 146 -6.63 12.70 2.42
N PRO A 147 -6.95 13.95 2.82
CA PRO A 147 -7.14 14.28 4.23
C PRO A 147 -8.16 13.36 4.92
N GLU A 148 -9.23 12.97 4.23
CA GLU A 148 -10.31 12.12 4.76
C GLU A 148 -9.88 10.66 5.00
N LEU A 149 -8.77 10.24 4.40
CA LEU A 149 -8.21 8.90 4.57
C LEU A 149 -7.06 8.88 5.59
N GLY A 150 -6.73 10.02 6.21
CA GLY A 150 -5.54 10.15 7.06
C GLY A 150 -5.68 9.70 8.50
N ASP A 151 -6.89 9.46 9.00
CA ASP A 151 -7.15 9.24 10.43
C ASP A 151 -6.44 8.01 11.03
N TRP A 152 -6.04 7.05 10.19
CA TRP A 152 -5.32 5.85 10.64
C TRP A 152 -3.81 6.07 10.80
N PHE A 153 -3.29 7.22 10.31
CA PHE A 153 -1.88 7.57 10.36
C PHE A 153 -1.64 8.60 11.46
N ASP A 154 -0.84 8.20 12.45
CA ASP A 154 -0.45 8.95 13.64
C ASP A 154 0.66 9.99 13.40
N GLY A 155 1.34 9.95 12.25
CA GLY A 155 2.47 10.86 11.96
C GLY A 155 3.82 10.36 12.46
N GLU A 156 3.87 9.17 13.05
CA GLU A 156 5.04 8.73 13.81
C GLU A 156 6.09 8.03 12.94
N ALA A 157 5.67 7.32 11.90
CA ALA A 157 6.54 6.65 10.94
C ALA A 157 7.16 7.65 9.94
N THR A 158 8.35 8.17 10.24
CA THR A 158 9.07 9.19 9.45
C THR A 158 10.32 8.64 8.76
N PRO A 159 10.86 9.31 7.71
CA PRO A 159 12.14 8.92 7.11
C PRO A 159 13.30 8.88 8.11
N GLU A 160 13.30 9.76 9.11
CA GLU A 160 14.29 9.75 10.19
C GLU A 160 14.15 8.50 11.06
N ALA A 161 12.91 8.09 11.39
CA ALA A 161 12.65 6.83 12.08
C ALA A 161 13.10 5.61 11.24
N ASP A 162 12.86 5.60 9.93
CA ASP A 162 13.35 4.55 9.02
C ASP A 162 14.89 4.43 9.11
N GLU A 163 15.61 5.55 9.05
CA GLU A 163 17.07 5.58 9.13
C GLU A 163 17.60 5.04 10.47
N LEU A 164 16.95 5.39 11.59
CA LEU A 164 17.31 4.88 12.91
C LEU A 164 17.07 3.37 13.03
N ILE A 165 15.98 2.87 12.44
CA ILE A 165 15.67 1.43 12.41
C ILE A 165 16.73 0.67 11.60
N GLU A 166 17.05 1.15 10.39
CA GLU A 166 18.10 0.56 9.56
C GLU A 166 19.47 0.58 10.26
N TYR A 167 19.78 1.67 10.97
CA TYR A 167 21.01 1.78 11.75
C TYR A 167 21.06 0.75 12.90
N ALA A 168 19.97 0.58 13.65
CA ALA A 168 19.88 -0.45 14.70
C ALA A 168 20.00 -1.87 14.15
N LEU A 169 19.41 -2.14 12.99
CA LEU A 169 19.54 -3.43 12.30
C LEU A 169 20.97 -3.70 11.84
N GLN A 170 21.67 -2.68 11.34
CA GLN A 170 23.08 -2.77 11.00
C GLN A 170 23.93 -3.08 12.25
N LEU A 171 23.77 -2.33 13.35
CA LEU A 171 24.47 -2.58 14.61
C LEU A 171 24.22 -3.99 15.14
N ARG A 172 22.97 -4.48 15.05
CA ARG A 172 22.60 -5.85 15.40
C ARG A 172 23.35 -6.88 14.55
N ALA A 173 23.46 -6.67 13.24
CA ALA A 173 24.17 -7.57 12.33
C ALA A 173 25.68 -7.59 12.62
N GLU A 174 26.29 -6.43 12.84
CA GLU A 174 27.70 -6.29 13.22
C GLU A 174 27.97 -7.00 14.56
N ALA A 175 27.13 -6.78 15.57
CA ALA A 175 27.23 -7.45 16.86
C ALA A 175 27.18 -8.97 16.75
N LYS A 176 26.29 -9.52 15.90
CA LYS A 176 26.23 -10.96 15.61
C LYS A 176 27.53 -11.48 14.98
N THR A 177 28.10 -10.76 14.02
CA THR A 177 29.39 -11.17 13.39
C THR A 177 30.55 -11.16 14.37
N GLN A 178 30.57 -10.20 15.30
CA GLN A 178 31.55 -10.10 16.39
C GLN A 178 31.27 -11.06 17.56
N LYS A 179 30.19 -11.85 17.50
CA LYS A 179 29.68 -12.72 18.59
C LYS A 179 29.38 -11.96 19.89
N ASN A 180 29.09 -10.66 19.78
CA ASN A 180 28.61 -9.84 20.89
C ASN A 180 27.08 -9.95 20.99
N PHE A 181 26.61 -11.06 21.55
CA PHE A 181 25.18 -11.35 21.63
C PHE A 181 24.41 -10.37 22.53
N ALA A 182 25.06 -9.79 23.53
CA ALA A 182 24.44 -8.80 24.42
C ALA A 182 23.98 -7.55 23.64
N ILE A 183 24.82 -7.00 22.76
CA ILE A 183 24.45 -5.86 21.91
C ILE A 183 23.40 -6.27 20.87
N ALA A 184 23.51 -7.47 20.29
CA ALA A 184 22.54 -7.96 19.33
C ALA A 184 21.13 -8.10 19.94
N ASP A 185 21.04 -8.57 21.19
CA ASP A 185 19.79 -8.65 21.95
C ASP A 185 19.29 -7.25 22.33
N GLN A 186 20.18 -6.36 22.78
CA GLN A 186 19.80 -4.98 23.11
C GLN A 186 19.18 -4.23 21.92
N MET A 187 19.77 -4.36 20.72
CA MET A 187 19.21 -3.74 19.51
C MET A 187 17.89 -4.39 19.09
N ARG A 188 17.72 -5.71 19.26
CA ARG A 188 16.43 -6.38 19.03
C ARG A 188 15.38 -5.83 19.98
N ASP A 189 15.69 -5.75 21.26
CA ASP A 189 14.74 -5.37 22.29
C ASP A 189 14.34 -3.90 22.13
N LEU A 190 15.28 -3.01 21.79
CA LEU A 190 14.99 -1.62 21.44
C LEU A 190 14.03 -1.52 20.24
N LEU A 191 14.26 -2.28 19.18
CA LEU A 191 13.36 -2.30 18.01
C LEU A 191 11.96 -2.81 18.38
N VAL A 192 11.87 -3.89 19.17
CA VAL A 192 10.60 -4.44 19.64
C VAL A 192 9.86 -3.44 20.55
N GLU A 193 10.57 -2.79 21.48
CA GLU A 193 10.01 -1.78 22.36
C GLU A 193 9.49 -0.58 21.58
N ALA A 194 10.22 -0.15 20.55
CA ALA A 194 9.80 0.86 19.59
C ALA A 194 8.60 0.43 18.73
N GLY A 195 8.11 -0.81 18.86
CA GLY A 195 6.99 -1.33 18.07
C GLY A 195 7.38 -1.70 16.65
N VAL A 196 8.66 -1.99 16.38
CA VAL A 196 9.15 -2.44 15.08
C VAL A 196 9.13 -3.97 15.01
N LEU A 197 8.46 -4.51 14.01
CA LEU A 197 8.36 -5.94 13.77
C LEU A 197 9.53 -6.37 12.87
N VAL A 198 10.51 -7.06 13.43
CA VAL A 198 11.70 -7.54 12.70
C VAL A 198 11.57 -9.03 12.37
N LYS A 199 11.82 -9.39 11.11
CA LYS A 199 11.76 -10.76 10.60
C LYS A 199 13.10 -11.15 9.95
N ASP A 200 13.79 -12.13 10.54
CA ASP A 200 14.98 -12.72 9.92
C ASP A 200 14.52 -13.74 8.85
N THR A 201 14.87 -13.52 7.57
CA THR A 201 14.63 -14.43 6.44
C THR A 201 15.94 -15.02 5.92
N LYS A 202 15.86 -15.94 4.93
CA LYS A 202 17.06 -16.45 4.26
C LYS A 202 17.71 -15.42 3.33
N GLU A 203 16.93 -14.47 2.82
CA GLU A 203 17.41 -13.39 1.95
C GLU A 203 17.95 -12.18 2.72
N GLY A 204 17.64 -12.04 4.01
CA GLY A 204 18.11 -10.92 4.83
C GLY A 204 17.22 -10.67 6.04
N VAL A 205 17.36 -9.50 6.66
CA VAL A 205 16.45 -9.04 7.70
C VAL A 205 15.46 -8.08 7.06
N THR A 206 14.16 -8.33 7.24
CA THR A 206 13.10 -7.39 6.85
C THR A 206 12.43 -6.83 8.10
N TRP A 207 11.84 -5.64 7.99
CA TRP A 207 11.16 -5.00 9.11
C TRP A 207 9.94 -4.20 8.65
N GLU A 208 9.01 -3.98 9.57
CA GLU A 208 7.83 -3.14 9.37
C GLU A 208 7.41 -2.45 10.67
N TYR A 209 6.65 -1.37 10.55
CA TYR A 209 6.03 -0.71 11.70
C TYR A 209 4.91 -1.58 12.26
N GLY A 210 4.92 -1.81 13.57
CA GLY A 210 3.81 -2.40 14.30
C GLY A 210 2.75 -1.36 14.65
N PRO A 211 1.58 -1.81 15.15
CA PRO A 211 0.46 -0.93 15.52
C PRO A 211 0.77 -0.02 16.71
N ASP A 212 1.74 -0.40 17.54
CA ASP A 212 2.20 0.36 18.71
C ASP A 212 3.57 1.01 18.46
N PHE A 213 3.88 1.33 17.20
CA PHE A 213 5.13 2.00 16.86
C PHE A 213 5.23 3.32 17.63
N ASP A 214 6.41 3.60 18.20
CA ASP A 214 6.70 4.83 18.93
C ASP A 214 8.14 5.29 18.61
N PRO A 215 8.30 6.35 17.80
CA PRO A 215 9.61 6.83 17.34
C PRO A 215 10.40 7.46 18.49
N ALA A 216 9.77 7.89 19.58
CA ALA A 216 10.50 8.42 20.74
C ALA A 216 11.38 7.36 21.40
N LYS A 217 11.05 6.08 21.23
CA LYS A 217 11.89 4.96 21.72
C LYS A 217 13.13 4.71 20.87
N LEU A 218 13.18 5.27 19.65
CA LEU A 218 14.37 5.24 18.79
C LEU A 218 15.34 6.40 19.08
N GLU A 219 14.95 7.41 19.87
CA GLU A 219 15.80 8.56 20.20
C GLU A 219 17.14 8.16 20.84
N ALA A 220 17.19 7.02 21.55
CA ALA A 220 18.42 6.51 22.15
C ALA A 220 19.50 6.13 21.11
N LEU A 221 19.17 6.10 19.82
CA LEU A 221 20.07 5.81 18.71
C LEU A 221 20.64 7.07 18.02
N LYS A 222 20.15 8.27 18.38
CA LYS A 222 20.66 9.55 17.88
C LYS A 222 21.97 9.94 18.60
#